data_AF-A0A8T7B6Y8-F1
#
_entry.id   AF-A0A8T7B6Y8-F1
#
_cell.length_a   1.000
_cell.length_b   1.000
_cell.length_c   1.000
_cell.angle_alpha   90.00
_cell.angle_beta   90.00
_cell.angle_gamma   90.00
#
_symmetry.space_group_name_H-M   'P 1'
#
loop_
_entity.id
_entity.type
_entity.pdbx_description
1 polymer ?
#
loop_
_entity_poly.entity_id
_entity_poly.type
_entity_poly.pdbx_seq_one_letter_code
_entity_poly.pdbx_strand_id
1 'polypeptide(L)'
;MPVQIAHMLLLAVVTGNGPGYYNSGRFYRRSVPLRDILRHLDSRGYKKRVDELNHPDYHKLSQHKLAEKGLLKLLGFPVTRFIAYFHPRSGRSATGQPVTTAQELEQLLLEDSADRICFKQPEGWAGHGFRAADVVRSANSVKLQMMGATGASCSVEELLQTGIGNHGVLIEEFLEQHPALSKIYPSSVNTYRVWVKVGTDGVSRPLMGFFRLGRSGSIVDNQSSGGILSLIDIDSGVVGTATDGMPDHEDFDCHPDTGEQITGFALPFWEEAKATACAAVAAFPKLRFAGVDIAIAASGPYVIELNVSPDREGAALMRIPSRNFMED
;
A
#
# COMPACT_ATOMS: atom_id res chain seq x y z
N MET A 1 18.77 15.43 -27.63
CA MET A 1 19.70 14.30 -27.50
C MET A 1 21.02 14.67 -26.80
N PRO A 2 21.83 15.66 -27.23
CA PRO A 2 23.15 15.92 -26.61
C PRO A 2 23.08 16.30 -25.14
N VAL A 3 22.12 17.15 -24.77
CA VAL A 3 21.91 17.61 -23.37
C VAL A 3 21.48 16.47 -22.44
N GLN A 4 20.63 15.56 -22.91
CA GLN A 4 20.16 14.42 -22.11
C GLN A 4 21.29 13.41 -21.86
N ILE A 5 22.13 13.14 -22.86
CA ILE A 5 23.31 12.29 -22.69
C ILE A 5 24.26 12.91 -21.67
N ALA A 6 24.52 14.21 -21.77
CA ALA A 6 25.33 14.93 -20.78
C ALA A 6 24.72 14.85 -19.37
N HIS A 7 23.41 15.01 -19.22
CA HIS A 7 22.73 14.86 -17.93
C HIS A 7 22.88 13.44 -17.36
N MET A 8 22.68 12.40 -18.18
CA MET A 8 22.82 11.00 -17.74
C MET A 8 24.26 10.69 -17.32
N LEU A 9 25.26 11.16 -18.06
CA LEU A 9 26.66 11.00 -17.71
C LEU A 9 26.99 11.73 -16.40
N LEU A 10 26.52 12.97 -16.26
CA LEU A 10 26.77 13.74 -15.04
C LEU A 10 26.06 13.12 -13.83
N LEU A 11 24.82 12.66 -13.99
CA LEU A 11 24.07 11.96 -12.94
C LEU A 11 24.81 10.68 -12.50
N ALA A 12 25.32 9.90 -13.45
CA ALA A 12 26.09 8.69 -13.17
C ALA A 12 27.41 8.99 -12.43
N VAL A 13 28.14 10.03 -12.84
CA VAL A 13 29.42 10.42 -12.23
C VAL A 13 29.22 11.03 -10.83
N VAL A 14 28.23 11.91 -10.66
CA VAL A 14 28.02 12.66 -9.41
C VAL A 14 27.31 11.84 -8.35
N THR A 15 26.33 11.02 -8.77
CA THR A 15 25.45 10.32 -7.81
C THR A 15 25.59 8.80 -7.86
N GLY A 16 26.11 8.23 -8.95
CA GLY A 16 26.07 6.78 -9.21
C GLY A 16 24.78 6.31 -9.89
N ASN A 17 23.82 7.20 -10.16
CA ASN A 17 22.56 6.85 -10.83
C ASN A 17 22.71 6.76 -12.35
N GLY A 18 22.35 5.61 -12.92
CA GLY A 18 22.45 5.37 -14.35
C GLY A 18 21.26 5.87 -15.20
N PRO A 19 21.31 5.65 -16.52
CA PRO A 19 20.26 6.04 -17.48
C PRO A 19 18.87 5.51 -17.14
N GLY A 20 18.78 4.30 -16.56
CA GLY A 20 17.50 3.72 -16.14
C GLY A 20 16.77 4.59 -15.12
N TYR A 21 17.47 5.04 -14.07
CA TYR A 21 16.89 5.93 -13.06
C TYR A 21 16.51 7.31 -13.64
N TYR A 22 17.33 7.82 -14.57
CA TYR A 22 17.01 9.05 -15.30
C TYR A 22 15.71 8.93 -16.09
N ASN A 23 15.47 7.78 -16.71
CA ASN A 23 14.24 7.49 -17.44
C ASN A 23 13.03 7.36 -16.49
N SER A 24 13.18 6.59 -15.40
CA SER A 24 12.12 6.39 -14.39
C SER A 24 11.63 7.69 -13.76
N GLY A 25 12.54 8.65 -13.50
CA GLY A 25 12.18 9.98 -13.01
C GLY A 25 11.66 10.94 -14.09
N ARG A 26 11.61 10.48 -15.35
CA ARG A 26 11.28 11.29 -16.55
C ARG A 26 12.06 12.61 -16.61
N PHE A 27 13.33 12.59 -16.18
CA PHE A 27 14.18 13.78 -16.09
C PHE A 27 14.53 14.38 -17.46
N TYR A 28 14.21 13.69 -18.55
CA TYR A 28 14.25 14.23 -19.91
C TYR A 28 13.20 15.32 -20.16
N ARG A 29 12.15 15.44 -19.34
CA ARG A 29 11.15 16.52 -19.43
C ARG A 29 11.80 17.84 -18.98
N ARG A 30 11.64 18.90 -19.79
CA ARG A 30 12.37 20.19 -19.65
C ARG A 30 12.13 20.96 -18.35
N SER A 31 11.15 20.54 -17.55
CA SER A 31 10.73 21.23 -16.33
C SER A 31 11.57 20.91 -15.09
N VAL A 32 12.51 19.96 -15.16
CA VAL A 32 13.31 19.54 -13.98
C VAL A 32 14.71 20.13 -14.03
N PRO A 33 15.11 21.00 -13.08
CA PRO A 33 16.46 21.55 -13.04
C PRO A 33 17.53 20.48 -12.81
N LEU A 34 18.65 20.56 -13.53
CA LEU A 34 19.78 19.62 -13.38
C LEU A 34 20.29 19.54 -11.93
N ARG A 35 20.32 20.67 -11.22
CA ARG A 35 20.70 20.72 -9.79
C ARG A 35 19.83 19.82 -8.91
N ASP A 36 18.55 19.66 -9.25
CA ASP A 36 17.61 18.85 -8.46
C ASP A 36 17.79 17.37 -8.82
N ILE A 37 17.98 17.06 -10.11
CA ILE A 37 18.31 15.72 -10.61
C ILE A 37 19.55 15.15 -9.90
N LEU A 38 20.61 15.95 -9.76
CA LEU A 38 21.87 15.53 -9.13
C LEU A 38 21.79 15.38 -7.59
N ARG A 39 20.66 15.76 -6.98
CA ARG A 39 20.43 15.62 -5.53
C ARG A 39 19.61 14.38 -5.18
N HIS A 40 19.39 13.48 -6.14
CA HIS A 40 18.87 12.14 -5.84
C HIS A 40 20.01 11.22 -5.39
N LEU A 41 19.83 10.60 -4.22
CA LEU A 41 20.67 9.51 -3.73
C LEU A 41 20.62 8.31 -4.69
N ASP A 42 21.73 7.57 -4.80
CA ASP A 42 21.74 6.26 -5.43
C ASP A 42 21.09 5.20 -4.54
N SER A 43 20.94 3.99 -5.07
CA SER A 43 20.34 2.86 -4.34
C SER A 43 21.05 2.58 -3.01
N ARG A 44 22.39 2.62 -2.99
CA ARG A 44 23.18 2.36 -1.77
C ARG A 44 23.00 3.47 -0.73
N GLY A 45 23.13 4.73 -1.13
CA GLY A 45 22.94 5.88 -0.25
C GLY A 45 21.51 5.99 0.27
N TYR A 46 20.52 5.74 -0.58
CA TYR A 46 19.11 5.74 -0.18
C TYR A 46 18.81 4.66 0.84
N LYS A 47 19.24 3.41 0.58
CA LYS A 47 19.04 2.31 1.53
C LYS A 47 19.74 2.58 2.86
N LYS A 48 20.99 3.03 2.84
CA LYS A 48 21.71 3.41 4.06
C LYS A 48 20.91 4.41 4.88
N ARG A 49 20.33 5.42 4.23
CA ARG A 49 19.59 6.46 4.94
C ARG A 49 18.23 5.99 5.46
N VAL A 50 17.55 5.10 4.73
CA VAL A 50 16.36 4.40 5.25
C VAL A 50 16.70 3.60 6.51
N ASP A 51 17.80 2.83 6.50
CA ASP A 51 18.21 2.01 7.64
C ASP A 51 18.64 2.88 8.86
N GLU A 52 19.15 4.09 8.63
CA GLU A 52 19.44 5.06 9.69
C GLU A 52 18.17 5.70 10.29
N LEU A 53 17.17 5.99 9.45
CA LEU A 53 15.88 6.55 9.88
C LEU A 53 15.00 5.49 10.54
N ASN A 54 15.09 4.27 10.05
CA ASN A 54 14.30 3.12 10.48
C ASN A 54 15.25 2.03 10.94
N HIS A 55 15.48 1.92 12.24
CA HIS A 55 16.48 0.98 12.75
C HIS A 55 16.10 -0.48 12.39
N PRO A 56 16.97 -1.27 11.75
CA PRO A 56 16.63 -2.61 11.23
C PRO A 56 16.01 -3.56 12.25
N ASP A 57 16.49 -3.54 13.50
CA ASP A 57 15.96 -4.37 14.60
C ASP A 57 14.46 -4.16 14.87
N TYR A 58 13.90 -3.02 14.47
CA TYR A 58 12.49 -2.66 14.70
C TYR A 58 11.61 -2.93 13.47
N HIS A 59 12.19 -3.25 12.31
CA HIS A 59 11.42 -3.41 11.06
C HIS A 59 10.33 -4.47 11.17
N LYS A 60 10.56 -5.55 11.93
CA LYS A 60 9.58 -6.63 12.08
C LYS A 60 8.29 -6.22 12.78
N LEU A 61 8.30 -5.17 13.60
CA LEU A 61 7.07 -4.66 14.23
C LEU A 61 6.10 -4.10 13.18
N SER A 62 6.61 -3.47 12.13
CA SER A 62 5.83 -2.85 11.07
C SER A 62 5.70 -3.73 9.81
N GLN A 63 6.67 -4.61 9.52
CA GLN A 63 6.62 -5.45 8.31
C GLN A 63 5.77 -6.73 8.48
N HIS A 64 5.65 -7.23 9.71
CA HIS A 64 4.83 -8.41 9.97
C HIS A 64 3.40 -7.97 10.26
N LYS A 65 2.47 -8.23 9.34
CA LYS A 65 1.10 -7.70 9.35
C LYS A 65 0.35 -7.96 10.66
N LEU A 66 0.55 -9.12 11.30
CA LEU A 66 -0.09 -9.38 12.59
C LEU A 66 0.47 -8.51 13.73
N ALA A 67 1.78 -8.26 13.75
CA ALA A 67 2.42 -7.45 14.79
C ALA A 67 2.06 -5.97 14.59
N GLU A 68 2.15 -5.51 13.34
CA GLU A 68 1.78 -4.17 12.92
C GLU A 68 0.33 -3.85 13.28
N LYS A 69 -0.60 -4.74 12.86
CA LYS A 69 -2.02 -4.61 13.14
C LYS A 69 -2.33 -4.61 14.62
N GLY A 70 -1.67 -5.50 15.38
CA GLY A 70 -1.81 -5.58 16.83
C GLY A 70 -1.42 -4.27 17.50
N LEU A 71 -0.27 -3.69 17.13
CA LEU A 71 0.19 -2.42 17.69
C LEU A 71 -0.73 -1.25 17.31
N LEU A 72 -1.08 -1.12 16.02
CA LEU A 72 -2.00 -0.08 15.55
C LEU A 72 -3.34 -0.14 16.29
N LYS A 73 -3.93 -1.32 16.39
CA LYS A 73 -5.21 -1.52 17.10
C LYS A 73 -5.08 -1.17 18.58
N LEU A 74 -4.01 -1.60 19.25
CA LEU A 74 -3.76 -1.29 20.67
C LEU A 74 -3.66 0.22 20.91
N LEU A 75 -3.06 0.94 19.97
CA LEU A 75 -2.90 2.40 20.03
C LEU A 75 -4.12 3.17 19.51
N GLY A 76 -5.22 2.49 19.16
CA GLY A 76 -6.49 3.12 18.79
C GLY A 76 -6.56 3.62 17.34
N PHE A 77 -5.66 3.16 16.45
CA PHE A 77 -5.73 3.52 15.04
C PHE A 77 -6.89 2.80 14.32
N PRO A 78 -7.54 3.47 13.35
CA PRO A 78 -8.54 2.83 12.51
C PRO A 78 -7.86 1.81 11.59
N VAL A 79 -8.18 0.55 11.81
CA VAL A 79 -7.68 -0.59 11.03
C VAL A 79 -8.84 -1.54 10.74
N THR A 80 -8.75 -2.32 9.66
CA THR A 80 -9.82 -3.30 9.32
C THR A 80 -10.04 -4.29 10.46
N ARG A 81 -11.28 -4.77 10.63
CA ARG A 81 -11.64 -5.65 11.73
C ARG A 81 -10.95 -6.99 11.59
N PHE A 82 -10.10 -7.30 12.55
CA PHE A 82 -9.45 -8.61 12.67
C PHE A 82 -10.47 -9.67 13.09
N ILE A 83 -10.53 -10.78 12.34
CA ILE A 83 -11.40 -11.93 12.62
C ILE A 83 -10.57 -13.06 13.23
N ALA A 84 -9.50 -13.47 12.56
CA ALA A 84 -8.61 -14.52 13.03
C ALA A 84 -7.22 -14.47 12.38
N TYR A 85 -6.28 -15.14 13.03
CA TYR A 85 -5.05 -15.60 12.44
C TYR A 85 -5.15 -17.13 12.36
N PHE A 86 -5.32 -17.68 11.17
CA PHE A 86 -5.30 -19.12 10.98
C PHE A 86 -3.86 -19.61 10.89
N HIS A 87 -3.49 -20.62 11.69
CA HIS A 87 -2.20 -21.30 11.60
C HIS A 87 -2.29 -22.68 12.26
N PRO A 88 -1.75 -23.76 11.65
CA PRO A 88 -1.95 -25.14 12.13
C PRO A 88 -1.51 -25.44 13.57
N ARG A 89 -0.63 -24.61 14.15
CA ARG A 89 -0.12 -24.80 15.52
C ARG A 89 -0.53 -23.71 16.51
N SER A 90 -0.77 -22.51 16.03
CA SER A 90 -0.89 -21.33 16.89
C SER A 90 -1.98 -20.35 16.45
N GLY A 91 -2.87 -20.79 15.55
CA GLY A 91 -3.96 -19.96 15.07
C GLY A 91 -4.93 -19.57 16.18
N ARG A 92 -5.42 -18.33 16.13
CA ARG A 92 -6.29 -17.72 17.13
C ARG A 92 -7.31 -16.80 16.48
N SER A 93 -8.55 -16.83 16.97
CA SER A 93 -9.57 -15.83 16.66
C SER A 93 -9.30 -14.50 17.37
N ALA A 94 -10.06 -13.47 17.04
CA ALA A 94 -10.05 -12.18 17.74
C ALA A 94 -10.37 -12.28 19.24
N THR A 95 -11.09 -13.33 19.66
CA THR A 95 -11.44 -13.60 21.06
C THR A 95 -10.46 -14.57 21.74
N GLY A 96 -9.42 -15.02 21.03
CA GLY A 96 -8.39 -15.92 21.54
C GLY A 96 -8.75 -17.42 21.46
N GLN A 97 -9.86 -17.78 20.80
CA GLN A 97 -10.20 -19.19 20.57
C GLN A 97 -9.24 -19.81 19.55
N PRO A 98 -8.90 -21.12 19.68
CA PRO A 98 -8.10 -21.81 18.67
C PRO A 98 -8.76 -21.79 17.29
N VAL A 99 -7.95 -21.55 16.25
CA VAL A 99 -8.36 -21.63 14.83
C VAL A 99 -7.20 -22.27 14.04
N THR A 100 -6.99 -23.56 14.27
CA THR A 100 -5.87 -24.35 13.74
C THR A 100 -6.32 -25.38 12.70
N THR A 101 -7.62 -25.64 12.58
CA THR A 101 -8.19 -26.59 11.62
C THR A 101 -9.21 -25.93 10.68
N ALA A 102 -9.48 -26.56 9.53
CA ALA A 102 -10.50 -26.09 8.59
C ALA A 102 -11.88 -26.02 9.24
N GLN A 103 -12.23 -27.01 10.06
CA GLN A 103 -13.51 -27.08 10.77
C GLN A 103 -13.66 -25.94 11.79
N GLU A 104 -12.61 -25.64 12.56
CA GLU A 104 -12.62 -24.51 13.49
C GLU A 104 -12.76 -23.16 12.77
N LEU A 105 -12.10 -23.01 11.62
CA LEU A 105 -12.24 -21.81 10.81
C LEU A 105 -13.65 -21.69 10.20
N GLU A 106 -14.21 -22.78 9.69
CA GLU A 106 -15.57 -22.79 9.15
C GLU A 106 -16.59 -22.43 10.23
N GLN A 107 -16.48 -23.01 11.43
CA GLN A 107 -17.36 -22.69 12.56
C GLN A 107 -17.25 -21.21 12.95
N LEU A 108 -16.03 -20.67 13.01
CA LEU A 108 -15.82 -19.25 13.28
C LEU A 108 -16.50 -18.37 12.23
N LEU A 109 -16.35 -18.69 10.95
CA LEU A 109 -16.96 -17.91 9.86
C LEU A 109 -18.49 -18.04 9.84
N LEU A 110 -19.04 -19.17 10.29
CA LEU A 110 -20.48 -19.37 10.42
C LEU A 110 -21.08 -18.42 11.47
N GLU A 111 -20.36 -18.17 12.56
CA GLU A 111 -20.78 -17.32 13.69
C GLU A 111 -20.45 -15.83 13.52
N ASP A 112 -19.33 -15.50 12.86
CA ASP A 112 -18.92 -14.11 12.63
C ASP A 112 -19.89 -13.40 11.68
N SER A 113 -20.09 -12.09 11.85
CA SER A 113 -21.04 -11.29 11.06
C SER A 113 -20.48 -10.74 9.74
N ALA A 114 -19.19 -10.94 9.42
CA ALA A 114 -18.62 -10.44 8.17
C ALA A 114 -19.23 -11.15 6.96
N ASP A 115 -19.90 -10.41 6.07
CA ASP A 115 -20.36 -10.95 4.78
C ASP A 115 -19.24 -11.04 3.75
N ARG A 116 -18.14 -10.31 3.94
CA ARG A 116 -16.97 -10.35 3.07
C ARG A 116 -15.69 -10.29 3.89
N ILE A 117 -14.74 -11.15 3.53
CA ILE A 117 -13.44 -11.27 4.21
C ILE A 117 -12.29 -11.24 3.22
N CYS A 118 -11.10 -10.96 3.74
CA CYS A 118 -9.86 -11.11 3.00
C CYS A 118 -8.82 -11.92 3.78
N PHE A 119 -7.95 -12.56 3.02
CA PHE A 119 -6.84 -13.38 3.48
C PHE A 119 -5.53 -12.69 3.12
N LYS A 120 -4.70 -12.46 4.12
CA LYS A 120 -3.41 -11.76 3.98
C LYS A 120 -2.31 -12.60 4.59
N GLN A 121 -1.26 -12.87 3.84
CA GLN A 121 -0.05 -13.49 4.39
C GLN A 121 0.58 -12.55 5.43
N PRO A 122 1.13 -13.04 6.55
CA PRO A 122 1.75 -12.20 7.57
C PRO A 122 2.93 -11.39 7.04
N GLU A 123 3.69 -11.99 6.12
CA GLU A 123 4.79 -11.38 5.39
C GLU A 123 4.55 -11.56 3.89
N GLY A 124 4.87 -10.54 3.11
CA GLY A 124 4.67 -10.54 1.67
C GLY A 124 4.82 -9.14 1.10
N TRP A 125 4.89 -9.05 -0.22
CA TRP A 125 4.97 -7.79 -0.95
C TRP A 125 3.92 -7.72 -2.04
N ALA A 126 3.58 -6.51 -2.47
CA ALA A 126 2.84 -6.26 -3.71
C ALA A 126 1.45 -6.89 -3.81
N GLY A 127 0.82 -7.23 -2.69
CA GLY A 127 -0.46 -7.95 -2.67
C GLY A 127 -0.36 -9.43 -3.05
N HIS A 128 0.85 -9.99 -3.15
CA HIS A 128 1.02 -11.42 -3.39
C HIS A 128 0.35 -12.23 -2.27
N GLY A 129 -0.39 -13.27 -2.65
CA GLY A 129 -1.16 -14.09 -1.72
C GLY A 129 -2.44 -13.44 -1.18
N PHE A 130 -2.75 -12.19 -1.54
CA PHE A 130 -4.04 -11.59 -1.20
C PHE A 130 -5.18 -12.34 -1.89
N ARG A 131 -6.21 -12.64 -1.10
CA ARG A 131 -7.48 -13.20 -1.56
C ARG A 131 -8.62 -12.50 -0.84
N ALA A 132 -9.76 -12.37 -1.50
CA ALA A 132 -10.99 -11.90 -0.88
C ALA A 132 -12.14 -12.80 -1.31
N ALA A 133 -13.15 -12.94 -0.45
CA ALA A 133 -14.31 -13.77 -0.71
C ALA A 133 -15.55 -13.22 0.01
N ASP A 134 -16.71 -13.36 -0.64
CA ASP A 134 -17.98 -13.26 0.07
C ASP A 134 -18.21 -14.57 0.86
N VAL A 135 -18.74 -14.42 2.08
CA VAL A 135 -19.02 -15.53 3.00
C VAL A 135 -20.49 -15.91 2.86
N VAL A 136 -20.75 -17.02 2.18
CA VAL A 136 -22.10 -17.53 1.93
C VAL A 136 -22.45 -18.58 2.99
N ARG A 137 -23.27 -18.17 3.96
CA ARG A 137 -23.70 -19.03 5.08
C ARG A 137 -24.94 -19.83 4.72
N SER A 138 -24.92 -21.11 5.02
CA SER A 138 -26.07 -22.01 5.07
C SER A 138 -26.32 -22.45 6.53
N ALA A 139 -27.39 -23.21 6.78
CA ALA A 139 -27.77 -23.57 8.15
C ALA A 139 -26.62 -24.15 9.02
N ASN A 140 -25.72 -24.95 8.42
CA ASN A 140 -24.61 -25.62 9.13
C ASN A 140 -23.28 -25.59 8.34
N SER A 141 -23.11 -24.69 7.37
CA SER A 141 -21.89 -24.66 6.55
C SER A 141 -21.62 -23.30 5.94
N VAL A 142 -20.36 -23.09 5.56
CA VAL A 142 -19.90 -21.87 4.89
C VAL A 142 -19.30 -22.21 3.54
N LYS A 143 -19.71 -21.46 2.51
CA LYS A 143 -18.99 -21.41 1.23
C LYS A 143 -18.33 -20.06 1.06
N LEU A 144 -17.13 -20.08 0.48
CA LEU A 144 -16.38 -18.89 0.12
C LEU A 144 -16.56 -18.65 -1.37
N GLN A 145 -17.20 -17.53 -1.70
CA GLN A 145 -17.36 -17.07 -3.07
C GLN A 145 -16.18 -16.14 -3.38
N MET A 146 -15.14 -16.68 -4.02
CA MET A 146 -13.89 -15.96 -4.25
C MET A 146 -14.08 -14.79 -5.20
N MET A 147 -13.47 -13.64 -4.86
CA MET A 147 -13.45 -12.46 -5.71
C MET A 147 -12.33 -12.55 -6.77
N GLY A 148 -12.54 -11.89 -7.92
CA GLY A 148 -11.60 -11.87 -9.04
C GLY A 148 -12.03 -12.75 -10.21
N ALA A 149 -11.14 -12.91 -11.21
CA ALA A 149 -11.48 -13.37 -12.55
C ALA A 149 -12.17 -14.75 -12.66
N THR A 150 -11.99 -15.65 -11.69
CA THR A 150 -12.62 -16.98 -11.75
C THR A 150 -13.94 -17.05 -11.01
N GLY A 151 -14.22 -16.14 -10.06
CA GLY A 151 -15.45 -16.19 -9.26
C GLY A 151 -15.73 -17.56 -8.64
N ALA A 152 -14.69 -18.34 -8.31
CA ALA A 152 -14.88 -19.73 -7.92
C ALA A 152 -15.51 -19.80 -6.52
N SER A 153 -16.50 -20.68 -6.36
CA SER A 153 -17.02 -21.05 -5.04
C SER A 153 -16.24 -22.25 -4.51
N CYS A 154 -15.77 -22.18 -3.27
CA CYS A 154 -15.08 -23.29 -2.60
C CYS A 154 -15.46 -23.40 -1.11
N SER A 155 -15.18 -24.55 -0.51
CA SER A 155 -15.23 -24.73 0.94
C SER A 155 -13.99 -24.12 1.62
N VAL A 156 -14.06 -23.94 2.94
CA VAL A 156 -12.90 -23.54 3.75
C VAL A 156 -11.76 -24.56 3.62
N GLU A 157 -12.09 -25.85 3.61
CA GLU A 157 -11.11 -26.93 3.46
C GLU A 157 -10.39 -26.87 2.09
N GLU A 158 -11.14 -26.72 1.00
CA GLU A 158 -10.59 -26.59 -0.35
C GLU A 158 -9.67 -25.38 -0.47
N LEU A 159 -10.03 -24.24 0.14
CA LEU A 159 -9.17 -23.06 0.18
C LEU A 159 -7.87 -23.33 0.94
N LEU A 160 -7.94 -24.00 2.09
CA LEU A 160 -6.74 -24.32 2.88
C LEU A 160 -5.82 -25.33 2.18
N GLN A 161 -6.38 -26.25 1.39
CA GLN A 161 -5.62 -27.19 0.56
C GLN A 161 -4.78 -26.51 -0.53
N THR A 162 -5.08 -25.25 -0.91
CA THR A 162 -4.18 -24.47 -1.79
C THR A 162 -2.89 -24.03 -1.10
N GLY A 163 -2.75 -24.28 0.20
CA GLY A 163 -1.57 -23.96 1.00
C GLY A 163 -1.57 -22.54 1.59
N ILE A 164 -2.65 -21.77 1.46
CA ILE A 164 -2.73 -20.37 1.93
C ILE A 164 -2.46 -20.25 3.44
N GLY A 165 -2.82 -21.26 4.23
CA GLY A 165 -2.65 -21.29 5.68
C GLY A 165 -1.38 -21.98 6.19
N ASN A 166 -0.55 -22.57 5.33
CA ASN A 166 0.57 -23.42 5.75
C ASN A 166 1.61 -22.69 6.61
N HIS A 167 1.80 -21.39 6.35
CA HIS A 167 2.72 -20.52 7.09
C HIS A 167 1.99 -19.43 7.89
N GLY A 168 0.68 -19.61 8.06
CA GLY A 168 -0.19 -18.65 8.74
C GLY A 168 -0.82 -17.65 7.78
N VAL A 169 -2.05 -17.25 8.07
CA VAL A 169 -2.79 -16.26 7.29
C VAL A 169 -3.68 -15.43 8.20
N LEU A 170 -3.67 -14.10 8.00
CA LEU A 170 -4.59 -13.19 8.65
C LEU A 170 -5.90 -13.18 7.89
N ILE A 171 -6.99 -13.21 8.64
CA ILE A 171 -8.36 -13.12 8.16
C ILE A 171 -8.95 -11.86 8.75
N GLU A 172 -9.33 -10.95 7.88
CA GLU A 172 -9.90 -9.65 8.23
C GLU A 172 -11.20 -9.45 7.47
N GLU A 173 -12.11 -8.68 8.07
CA GLU A 173 -13.26 -8.15 7.35
C GLU A 173 -12.77 -7.29 6.18
N PHE A 174 -13.39 -7.49 5.02
CA PHE A 174 -13.05 -6.72 3.83
C PHE A 174 -13.55 -5.27 4.01
N LEU A 175 -12.70 -4.31 3.67
CA LEU A 175 -13.04 -2.90 3.79
C LEU A 175 -13.73 -2.42 2.53
N GLU A 176 -14.99 -2.03 2.66
CA GLU A 176 -15.71 -1.34 1.59
C GLU A 176 -15.20 0.09 1.46
N GLN A 177 -14.67 0.44 0.29
CA GLN A 177 -14.13 1.77 0.04
C GLN A 177 -15.25 2.80 -0.17
N HIS A 178 -14.88 4.07 -0.02
CA HIS A 178 -15.76 5.21 -0.17
C HIS A 178 -16.43 5.23 -1.56
N PRO A 179 -17.74 5.52 -1.68
CA PRO A 179 -18.46 5.49 -2.96
C PRO A 179 -17.83 6.34 -4.07
N ALA A 180 -17.25 7.50 -3.71
CA ALA A 180 -16.54 8.35 -4.68
C ALA A 180 -15.32 7.66 -5.31
N LEU A 181 -14.62 6.80 -4.56
CA LEU A 181 -13.48 6.02 -5.08
C LEU A 181 -13.97 4.81 -5.87
N SER A 182 -15.03 4.14 -5.40
CA SER A 182 -15.68 3.06 -6.15
C SER A 182 -16.22 3.51 -7.49
N LYS A 183 -16.62 4.79 -7.62
CA LYS A 183 -17.03 5.37 -8.90
C LYS A 183 -15.86 5.35 -9.90
N ILE A 184 -14.65 5.74 -9.47
CA ILE A 184 -13.47 5.73 -10.34
C ILE A 184 -13.09 4.29 -10.71
N TYR A 185 -12.93 3.42 -9.71
CA TYR A 185 -12.64 2.01 -9.95
C TYR A 185 -13.18 1.10 -8.83
N PRO A 186 -14.22 0.29 -9.10
CA PRO A 186 -14.91 -0.47 -8.05
C PRO A 186 -14.24 -1.80 -7.69
N SER A 187 -13.42 -2.38 -8.58
CA SER A 187 -12.97 -3.77 -8.43
C SER A 187 -11.86 -3.97 -7.39
N SER A 188 -11.18 -2.91 -6.96
CA SER A 188 -10.17 -2.95 -5.88
C SER A 188 -10.43 -1.86 -4.86
N VAL A 189 -9.90 -2.04 -3.65
CA VAL A 189 -9.74 -0.94 -2.70
C VAL A 189 -8.61 -0.03 -3.21
N ASN A 190 -8.97 1.16 -3.67
CA ASN A 190 -8.01 2.18 -4.11
C ASN A 190 -7.47 2.93 -2.89
N THR A 191 -6.16 3.10 -2.81
CA THR A 191 -5.51 3.61 -1.58
C THR A 191 -4.72 4.89 -1.81
N TYR A 192 -4.54 5.64 -0.72
CA TYR A 192 -3.62 6.77 -0.65
C TYR A 192 -2.33 6.28 -0.02
N ARG A 193 -1.22 6.35 -0.76
CA ARG A 193 0.10 6.16 -0.17
C ARG A 193 0.65 7.52 0.25
N VAL A 194 0.78 7.74 1.55
CA VAL A 194 1.34 8.97 2.11
C VAL A 194 2.73 8.69 2.64
N TRP A 195 3.75 9.32 2.06
CA TRP A 195 5.09 9.27 2.63
C TRP A 195 5.19 10.27 3.78
N VAL A 196 5.69 9.81 4.92
CA VAL A 196 5.81 10.61 6.14
C VAL A 196 7.24 10.51 6.64
N LYS A 197 7.79 11.63 7.10
CA LYS A 197 9.03 11.69 7.90
C LYS A 197 8.77 12.26 9.29
N VAL A 198 9.34 11.64 10.31
CA VAL A 198 9.44 12.18 11.66
C VAL A 198 10.76 12.92 11.81
N GLY A 199 10.68 14.24 12.01
CA GLY A 199 11.84 15.10 12.19
C GLY A 199 12.60 14.78 13.49
N THR A 200 13.81 15.33 13.61
CA THR A 200 14.59 15.26 14.86
C THR A 200 13.92 16.03 16.00
N ASP A 201 13.04 16.96 15.67
CA ASP A 201 12.13 17.67 16.58
C ASP A 201 10.93 16.83 17.04
N GLY A 202 10.80 15.58 16.57
CA GLY A 202 9.69 14.69 16.88
C GLY A 202 8.41 14.98 16.10
N VAL A 203 8.41 15.95 15.19
CA VAL A 203 7.22 16.32 14.42
C VAL A 203 7.14 15.50 13.13
N SER A 204 6.04 14.76 12.97
CA SER A 204 5.69 14.06 11.73
C SER A 204 5.26 15.04 10.64
N ARG A 205 5.80 14.86 9.44
CA ARG A 205 5.48 15.68 8.26
C ARG A 205 5.16 14.79 7.07
N PRO A 206 4.03 14.99 6.38
CA PRO A 206 3.78 14.36 5.10
C PRO A 206 4.72 14.98 4.06
N LEU A 207 5.33 14.14 3.23
CA LEU A 207 6.29 14.55 2.21
C LEU A 207 5.66 14.57 0.82
N MET A 208 4.81 13.58 0.54
CA MET A 208 4.13 13.38 -0.75
C MET A 208 2.99 12.37 -0.60
N GLY A 209 2.03 12.44 -1.53
CA GLY A 209 0.92 11.50 -1.64
C GLY A 209 0.83 10.90 -3.04
N PHE A 210 0.49 9.62 -3.10
CA PHE A 210 0.15 8.92 -4.33
C PHE A 210 -1.26 8.35 -4.19
N PHE A 211 -2.12 8.61 -5.16
CA PHE A 211 -3.38 7.91 -5.30
C PHE A 211 -3.15 6.69 -6.18
N ARG A 212 -3.32 5.49 -5.63
CA ARG A 212 -3.16 4.23 -6.35
C ARG A 212 -4.52 3.69 -6.74
N LEU A 213 -4.61 3.24 -7.99
CA LEU A 213 -5.85 2.80 -8.63
C LEU A 213 -5.63 1.42 -9.24
N GLY A 214 -6.53 0.48 -8.93
CA GLY A 214 -6.51 -0.83 -9.56
C GLY A 214 -6.96 -0.79 -11.02
N ARG A 215 -6.66 -1.85 -11.76
CA ARG A 215 -7.00 -2.02 -13.17
C ARG A 215 -7.24 -3.47 -13.54
N SER A 216 -7.81 -3.69 -14.70
CA SER A 216 -7.92 -4.99 -15.38
C SER A 216 -8.62 -6.06 -14.54
N GLY A 217 -9.62 -5.67 -13.75
CA GLY A 217 -10.36 -6.58 -12.86
C GLY A 217 -9.55 -7.06 -11.65
N SER A 218 -8.35 -6.51 -11.40
CA SER A 218 -7.57 -6.78 -10.21
C SER A 218 -8.31 -6.30 -8.96
N ILE A 219 -8.24 -7.09 -7.89
CA ILE A 219 -8.76 -6.76 -6.56
C ILE A 219 -7.76 -5.98 -5.69
N VAL A 220 -6.56 -5.74 -6.20
CA VAL A 220 -5.51 -4.91 -5.59
C VAL A 220 -5.10 -3.79 -6.53
N ASP A 221 -4.71 -2.64 -5.96
CA ASP A 221 -4.39 -1.41 -6.70
C ASP A 221 -2.90 -1.27 -7.09
N ASN A 222 -2.11 -2.31 -6.88
CA ASN A 222 -0.67 -2.22 -7.03
C ASN A 222 -0.22 -2.21 -8.51
N GLN A 223 0.85 -1.46 -8.81
CA GLN A 223 1.41 -1.37 -10.16
C GLN A 223 1.86 -2.73 -10.71
N SER A 224 2.40 -3.60 -9.88
CA SER A 224 2.78 -4.98 -10.30
C SER A 224 1.59 -5.82 -10.77
N SER A 225 0.37 -5.41 -10.42
CA SER A 225 -0.90 -6.02 -10.84
C SER A 225 -1.56 -5.24 -11.97
N GLY A 226 -0.85 -4.29 -12.59
CA GLY A 226 -1.35 -3.44 -13.68
C GLY A 226 -1.98 -2.13 -13.22
N GLY A 227 -1.99 -1.83 -11.92
CA GLY A 227 -2.54 -0.58 -11.38
C GLY A 227 -1.80 0.67 -11.88
N ILE A 228 -2.48 1.81 -11.82
CA ILE A 228 -1.92 3.14 -12.13
C ILE A 228 -1.81 3.95 -10.85
N LEU A 229 -0.97 4.98 -10.87
CA LEU A 229 -0.88 5.93 -9.76
C LEU A 229 -0.94 7.36 -10.26
N SER A 230 -1.52 8.24 -9.46
CA SER A 230 -1.50 9.69 -9.67
C SER A 230 -0.87 10.39 -8.48
N LEU A 231 -0.22 11.52 -8.73
CA LEU A 231 0.33 12.36 -7.69
C LEU A 231 -0.79 13.16 -7.03
N ILE A 232 -0.75 13.22 -5.71
CA ILE A 232 -1.69 14.02 -4.91
C ILE A 232 -0.99 15.35 -4.60
N ASP A 233 -1.65 16.46 -4.95
CA ASP A 233 -1.25 17.76 -4.43
C ASP A 233 -1.40 17.77 -2.90
N ILE A 234 -0.29 17.95 -2.20
CA ILE A 234 -0.24 17.70 -0.76
C ILE A 234 -1.17 18.65 0.03
N ASP A 235 -1.36 19.88 -0.46
CA ASP A 235 -2.12 20.92 0.22
C ASP A 235 -3.62 20.84 -0.06
N SER A 236 -4.01 20.55 -1.32
CA SER A 236 -5.42 20.53 -1.73
C SER A 236 -6.06 19.13 -1.76
N GLY A 237 -5.26 18.06 -1.82
CA GLY A 237 -5.76 16.69 -2.03
C GLY A 237 -6.28 16.42 -3.44
N VAL A 238 -6.02 17.31 -4.39
CA VAL A 238 -6.40 17.14 -5.79
C VAL A 238 -5.36 16.30 -6.51
N VAL A 239 -5.80 15.32 -7.30
CA VAL A 239 -4.91 14.43 -8.04
C VAL A 239 -4.59 14.95 -9.43
N GLY A 240 -3.35 14.74 -9.88
CA GLY A 240 -2.92 15.04 -11.24
C GLY A 240 -3.23 13.91 -12.23
N THR A 241 -2.53 13.93 -13.36
CA THR A 241 -2.55 12.85 -14.35
C THR A 241 -1.94 11.58 -13.77
N ALA A 242 -2.59 10.44 -14.00
CA ALA A 242 -2.10 9.13 -13.58
C ALA A 242 -1.07 8.57 -14.56
N THR A 243 -0.28 7.61 -14.09
CA THR A 243 0.74 6.88 -14.86
C THR A 243 0.75 5.40 -14.44
N ASP A 244 1.05 4.52 -15.38
CA ASP A 244 1.32 3.10 -15.10
C ASP A 244 2.68 2.85 -14.42
N GLY A 245 3.61 3.80 -14.55
CA GLY A 245 4.94 3.71 -13.96
C GLY A 245 5.90 2.86 -14.79
N MET A 246 5.48 2.42 -15.99
CA MET A 246 6.27 1.61 -16.91
C MET A 246 7.28 2.44 -17.70
N PRO A 247 8.36 1.85 -18.26
CA PRO A 247 9.42 2.61 -18.95
C PRO A 247 8.96 3.54 -20.08
N ASP A 248 7.89 3.18 -20.79
CA ASP A 248 7.28 3.97 -21.87
C ASP A 248 6.21 4.95 -21.38
N HIS A 249 5.80 4.81 -20.11
CA HIS A 249 5.12 5.84 -19.32
C HIS A 249 3.89 6.44 -20.02
N GLU A 250 2.77 5.70 -20.03
CA GLU A 250 1.50 6.25 -20.50
C GLU A 250 0.88 7.15 -19.42
N ASP A 251 0.42 8.32 -19.83
CA ASP A 251 -0.23 9.32 -18.97
C ASP A 251 -1.75 9.26 -19.17
N PHE A 252 -2.50 9.19 -18.08
CA PHE A 252 -3.95 8.97 -18.07
C PHE A 252 -4.67 10.07 -17.31
N ASP A 253 -5.46 10.88 -18.02
CA ASP A 253 -6.35 11.85 -17.37
C ASP A 253 -7.66 11.22 -16.88
N CYS A 254 -8.11 10.15 -17.56
CA CYS A 254 -9.23 9.33 -17.15
C CYS A 254 -8.77 7.90 -16.86
N HIS A 255 -9.50 7.19 -16.00
CA HIS A 255 -9.23 5.79 -15.71
C HIS A 255 -9.44 4.95 -16.98
N PRO A 256 -8.43 4.21 -17.46
CA PRO A 256 -8.47 3.57 -18.78
C PRO A 256 -9.56 2.51 -18.92
N ASP A 257 -9.99 1.89 -17.82
CA ASP A 257 -10.97 0.80 -17.87
C ASP A 257 -12.41 1.28 -17.64
N THR A 258 -12.61 2.41 -16.95
CA THR A 258 -13.94 2.92 -16.55
C THR A 258 -14.31 4.23 -17.23
N GLY A 259 -13.33 4.96 -17.78
CA GLY A 259 -13.51 6.26 -18.40
C GLY A 259 -13.71 7.42 -17.43
N GLU A 260 -13.76 7.15 -16.11
CA GLU A 260 -13.98 8.20 -15.10
C GLU A 260 -12.78 9.13 -14.98
N GLN A 261 -13.04 10.41 -14.79
CA GLN A 261 -12.01 11.44 -14.68
C GLN A 261 -11.13 11.22 -13.43
N ILE A 262 -9.82 11.15 -13.62
CA ILE A 262 -8.82 11.12 -12.55
C ILE A 262 -8.31 12.54 -12.32
N THR A 263 -7.71 13.16 -13.34
CA THR A 263 -7.07 14.48 -13.18
C THR A 263 -8.08 15.52 -12.68
N GLY A 264 -7.72 16.26 -11.63
CA GLY A 264 -8.58 17.25 -10.99
C GLY A 264 -9.54 16.68 -9.94
N PHE A 265 -9.57 15.36 -9.73
CA PHE A 265 -10.41 14.74 -8.71
C PHE A 265 -9.89 15.09 -7.30
N ALA A 266 -10.77 15.64 -6.46
CA ALA A 266 -10.48 15.93 -5.06
C ALA A 266 -10.73 14.68 -4.20
N LEU A 267 -9.69 14.21 -3.50
CA LEU A 267 -9.77 12.99 -2.71
C LEU A 267 -10.62 13.17 -1.44
N PRO A 268 -11.60 12.30 -1.17
CA PRO A 268 -12.34 12.33 0.09
C PRO A 268 -11.41 12.06 1.28
N PHE A 269 -11.63 12.79 2.39
CA PHE A 269 -10.89 12.63 3.65
C PHE A 269 -9.36 12.81 3.54
N TRP A 270 -8.87 13.65 2.61
CA TRP A 270 -7.43 13.81 2.40
C TRP A 270 -6.68 14.33 3.63
N GLU A 271 -7.21 15.35 4.32
CA GLU A 271 -6.57 15.91 5.52
C GLU A 271 -6.53 14.88 6.66
N GLU A 272 -7.61 14.14 6.86
CA GLU A 272 -7.71 13.08 7.85
C GLU A 272 -6.78 11.91 7.51
N ALA A 273 -6.63 11.58 6.23
CA ALA A 273 -5.69 10.55 5.77
C ALA A 273 -4.24 10.97 6.03
N LYS A 274 -3.85 12.22 5.74
CA LYS A 274 -2.52 12.77 6.06
C LYS A 274 -2.25 12.73 7.57
N ALA A 275 -3.22 13.18 8.37
CA ALA A 275 -3.10 13.18 9.83
C ALA A 275 -2.95 11.75 10.38
N THR A 276 -3.77 10.81 9.89
CA THR A 276 -3.73 9.39 10.26
C THR A 276 -2.37 8.77 9.91
N ALA A 277 -1.85 9.01 8.71
CA ALA A 277 -0.54 8.54 8.30
C ALA A 277 0.58 9.11 9.18
N CYS A 278 0.55 10.41 9.47
CA CYS A 278 1.54 11.07 10.32
C CYS A 278 1.56 10.51 11.74
N ALA A 279 0.38 10.27 12.32
CA ALA A 279 0.24 9.66 13.63
C ALA A 279 0.68 8.19 13.62
N ALA A 280 0.35 7.43 12.58
CA ALA A 280 0.72 6.02 12.46
C ALA A 280 2.25 5.83 12.42
N VAL A 281 2.99 6.65 11.67
CA VAL A 281 4.47 6.55 11.64
C VAL A 281 5.07 6.91 13.00
N ALA A 282 4.60 7.97 13.65
CA ALA A 282 5.10 8.38 14.97
C ALA A 282 4.84 7.36 16.08
N ALA A 283 3.82 6.51 15.90
CA ALA A 283 3.44 5.50 16.89
C ALA A 283 4.42 4.31 16.96
N PHE A 284 5.19 4.05 15.89
CA PHE A 284 6.11 2.93 15.86
C PHE A 284 7.49 3.31 16.42
N PRO A 285 8.06 2.49 17.33
CA PRO A 285 9.39 2.74 17.86
C PRO A 285 10.44 2.68 16.74
N LYS A 286 11.31 3.69 16.70
CA LYS A 286 12.43 3.79 15.74
C LYS A 286 12.00 3.76 14.26
N LEU A 287 10.75 4.13 13.95
CA LEU A 287 10.28 4.37 12.59
C LEU A 287 10.18 5.88 12.34
N ARG A 288 11.07 6.43 11.50
CA ARG A 288 11.08 7.87 11.19
C ARG A 288 10.77 8.19 9.74
N PHE A 289 10.67 7.19 8.86
CA PHE A 289 10.30 7.41 7.46
C PHE A 289 9.51 6.21 6.93
N ALA A 290 8.27 6.41 6.48
CA ALA A 290 7.49 5.33 5.90
C ALA A 290 6.48 5.84 4.89
N GLY A 291 6.11 4.97 3.96
CA GLY A 291 4.97 5.14 3.08
C GLY A 291 3.79 4.41 3.71
N VAL A 292 2.78 5.15 4.14
CA VAL A 292 1.60 4.57 4.79
C VAL A 292 0.51 4.42 3.75
N ASP A 293 -0.01 3.20 3.63
CA ASP A 293 -1.16 2.88 2.78
C ASP A 293 -2.44 3.10 3.57
N ILE A 294 -3.23 4.06 3.11
CA ILE A 294 -4.51 4.42 3.70
C ILE A 294 -5.61 4.04 2.71
N ALA A 295 -6.56 3.23 3.16
CA ALA A 295 -7.83 3.04 2.46
C ALA A 295 -8.87 3.99 3.03
N ILE A 296 -9.78 4.48 2.20
CA ILE A 296 -10.86 5.38 2.64
C ILE A 296 -12.17 4.63 2.54
N ALA A 297 -12.86 4.47 3.66
CA ALA A 297 -14.24 4.01 3.72
C ALA A 297 -15.20 5.20 3.84
N ALA A 298 -16.52 4.94 3.81
CA ALA A 298 -17.52 5.97 4.09
C ALA A 298 -17.36 6.58 5.50
N SER A 299 -16.79 5.84 6.44
CA SER A 299 -16.50 6.27 7.81
C SER A 299 -15.17 7.02 7.97
N GLY A 300 -14.34 7.12 6.93
CA GLY A 300 -13.05 7.81 6.97
C GLY A 300 -11.84 6.91 6.67
N PRO A 301 -10.62 7.34 7.03
CA PRO A 301 -9.37 6.65 6.69
C PRO A 301 -9.06 5.44 7.59
N TYR A 302 -8.50 4.39 6.99
CA TYR A 302 -8.04 3.17 7.65
C TYR A 302 -6.60 2.87 7.25
N VAL A 303 -5.74 2.57 8.22
CA VAL A 303 -4.36 2.14 7.96
C VAL A 303 -4.38 0.69 7.47
N ILE A 304 -3.83 0.47 6.29
CA ILE A 304 -3.74 -0.84 5.65
C ILE A 304 -2.36 -1.48 5.87
N GLU A 305 -1.29 -0.70 5.68
CA GLU A 305 0.10 -1.17 5.76
C GLU A 305 1.07 0.02 5.90
N LEU A 306 2.14 -0.14 6.67
CA LEU A 306 3.29 0.76 6.71
C LEU A 306 4.45 0.15 5.90
N ASN A 307 4.84 0.84 4.84
CA ASN A 307 6.03 0.51 4.07
C ASN A 307 7.26 1.24 4.65
N VAL A 308 8.10 0.50 5.38
CA VAL A 308 9.31 1.03 6.04
C VAL A 308 10.50 1.27 5.10
N SER A 309 10.39 0.91 3.83
CA SER A 309 11.40 1.22 2.83
C SER A 309 10.74 1.67 1.53
N PRO A 310 10.11 2.85 1.54
CA PRO A 310 9.45 3.39 0.35
C PRO A 310 10.42 3.46 -0.82
N ASP A 311 9.94 3.12 -2.03
CA ASP A 311 10.81 2.99 -3.19
C ASP A 311 11.33 4.34 -3.70
N ARG A 312 12.65 4.47 -3.91
CA ARG A 312 13.29 5.75 -4.27
C ARG A 312 12.83 6.27 -5.63
N GLU A 313 12.33 5.39 -6.49
CA GLU A 313 11.73 5.70 -7.79
C GLU A 313 10.50 6.60 -7.63
N GLY A 314 9.75 6.45 -6.51
CA GLY A 314 8.64 7.36 -6.18
C GLY A 314 9.11 8.81 -6.02
N ALA A 315 10.25 9.05 -5.38
CA ALA A 315 10.82 10.38 -5.25
C ALA A 315 11.27 10.95 -6.61
N ALA A 316 11.80 10.10 -7.49
CA ALA A 316 12.19 10.47 -8.84
C ALA A 316 10.97 10.89 -9.69
N LEU A 317 9.88 10.12 -9.61
CA LEU A 317 8.63 10.41 -10.30
C LEU A 317 8.03 11.75 -9.85
N MET A 318 8.09 12.03 -8.54
CA MET A 318 7.69 13.32 -7.97
C MET A 318 8.64 14.47 -8.27
N ARG A 319 9.85 14.16 -8.77
CA ARG A 319 10.93 15.13 -9.00
C ARG A 319 11.32 15.86 -7.71
N ILE A 320 11.18 15.18 -6.58
CA ILE A 320 11.62 15.67 -5.28
C ILE A 320 12.98 15.03 -5.00
N PRO A 321 14.07 15.81 -4.94
CA PRO A 321 15.39 15.27 -4.60
C PRO A 321 15.34 14.47 -3.31
N SER A 322 15.76 13.21 -3.35
CA SER A 322 15.66 12.36 -2.15
C SER A 322 16.48 12.91 -0.99
N ARG A 323 17.57 13.64 -1.25
CA ARG A 323 18.31 14.38 -0.22
C ARG A 323 17.47 15.40 0.54
N ASN A 324 16.45 16.02 -0.05
CA ASN A 324 15.62 17.03 0.63
C ASN A 324 14.89 16.51 1.86
N PHE A 325 14.51 15.23 1.84
CA PHE A 325 13.79 14.62 2.97
C PHE A 325 14.58 13.52 3.63
N MET A 326 15.57 12.92 2.96
CA MET A 326 16.41 11.91 3.58
C MET A 326 17.48 12.54 4.47
N GLU A 327 18.03 13.70 4.12
CA GLU A 327 18.99 14.40 4.98
C GLU A 327 18.23 15.18 6.08
N ASP A 328 18.88 15.41 7.22
CA ASP A 328 18.33 16.23 8.31
C ASP A 328 18.61 17.72 8.07
#